data_AF-A0A146KMQ4-F1
#
_entry.id   AF-A0A146KMQ4-F1
#
_cell.length_a   1.000
_cell.length_b   1.000
_cell.length_c   1.000
_cell.angle_alpha   90.00
_cell.angle_beta   90.00
_cell.angle_gamma   90.00
#
_symmetry.space_group_name_H-M   'P 1'
#
loop_
_entity.id
_entity.type
_entity.pdbx_description
1 polymer ?
#
loop_
_entity_poly.entity_id
_entity_poly.type
_entity_poly.pdbx_seq_one_letter_code
_entity_poly.pdbx_strand_id
1 'polypeptide(L)'
;EHDSKLGEWFYSCKFDDIQKVKILTNDYSNSIDEQQFDILPISQDITQFTEISQIRVKSQRYPYNIIIPGFTGLMYAIVYNNIEIVKYLLNYEKEVHTKQNVYVPMVFTSYFNYPLNDKRITDIFQRYQVNHYSYIPQNSSILDVCVYLERFQLFDVILKYLEPRTIAEQDKILQNVNIMYQSTLMLLIRSPSSFPFFQQHGQLIIETQFGYENMLGENCMLQACNTGNFLYLKYFFSLCYDNEFNETVKIQLDQSKFKRNINEILFKKLDNLNFQKCQKLYELYQNKQYPEPPQWLIKTEPHLESLNHIQVQKQQQQKITDSFFEEHVGQKNDSLFDQEDDLSDLTLVKPAKKSTVDTELDLIDQQFHGSSSKSKPNDSSNKSVVHQQSSSSKSQNVNENKIDKRSSQKSFEKIENPEGIFKAPKERFSK
;
A
#
# COMPACT_ATOMS: atom_id res chain seq x y z
N GLU A 1 -36.99 10.61 0.95
CA GLU A 1 -36.94 9.13 0.87
C GLU A 1 -35.68 8.61 0.17
N HIS A 2 -35.31 9.14 -1.01
CA HIS A 2 -34.11 8.71 -1.74
C HIS A 2 -32.81 8.76 -0.89
N ASP A 3 -32.55 9.90 -0.23
CA ASP A 3 -31.35 10.06 0.63
C ASP A 3 -31.32 9.08 1.80
N SER A 4 -32.49 8.65 2.28
CA SER A 4 -32.58 7.67 3.36
C SER A 4 -32.14 6.28 2.90
N LYS A 5 -32.48 5.88 1.68
CA LYS A 5 -32.11 4.58 1.11
C LYS A 5 -30.64 4.53 0.69
N LEU A 6 -30.09 5.64 0.19
CA LEU A 6 -28.68 5.74 -0.13
C LEU A 6 -27.80 5.68 1.14
N GLY A 7 -28.20 6.39 2.20
CA GLY A 7 -27.53 6.25 3.51
C GLY A 7 -27.61 4.82 4.05
N GLU A 8 -28.75 4.17 3.86
CA GLU A 8 -28.99 2.78 4.22
C GLU A 8 -28.14 1.78 3.42
N TRP A 9 -27.88 2.03 2.13
CA TRP A 9 -26.93 1.28 1.31
C TRP A 9 -25.52 1.31 1.92
N PHE A 10 -24.95 2.50 2.13
CA PHE A 10 -23.62 2.61 2.72
C PHE A 10 -23.55 2.03 4.13
N TYR A 11 -24.60 2.23 4.95
CA TYR A 11 -24.70 1.61 6.27
C TYR A 11 -24.62 0.08 6.18
N SER A 12 -25.35 -0.53 5.25
CA SER A 12 -25.35 -1.98 5.04
C SER A 12 -23.96 -2.50 4.64
N CYS A 13 -23.24 -1.76 3.80
CA CYS A 13 -21.85 -2.08 3.43
C CYS A 13 -20.87 -1.97 4.61
N LYS A 14 -21.06 -1.00 5.52
CA LYS A 14 -20.20 -0.79 6.71
C LYS A 14 -20.42 -1.87 7.78
N PHE A 15 -21.67 -2.29 7.99
CA PHE A 15 -22.06 -3.13 9.12
C PHE A 15 -22.39 -4.58 8.76
N ASP A 16 -21.89 -5.06 7.62
CA ASP A 16 -21.95 -6.47 7.19
C ASP A 16 -23.38 -7.02 6.96
N ASP A 17 -24.31 -6.18 6.50
CA ASP A 17 -25.68 -6.61 6.15
C ASP A 17 -25.76 -7.05 4.68
N ILE A 18 -25.22 -8.24 4.40
CA ILE A 18 -25.15 -8.78 3.03
C ILE A 18 -26.52 -8.95 2.36
N GLN A 19 -27.58 -9.24 3.12
CA GLN A 19 -28.92 -9.43 2.54
C GLN A 19 -29.45 -8.10 2.00
N LYS A 20 -29.27 -7.04 2.77
CA LYS A 20 -29.68 -5.70 2.38
C LYS A 20 -28.84 -5.13 1.26
N VAL A 21 -27.54 -5.39 1.28
CA VAL A 21 -26.66 -5.12 0.13
C VAL A 21 -27.23 -5.79 -1.12
N LYS A 22 -27.54 -7.09 -1.10
CA LYS A 22 -28.13 -7.79 -2.26
C LYS A 22 -29.42 -7.14 -2.77
N ILE A 23 -30.30 -6.70 -1.87
CA ILE A 23 -31.56 -6.04 -2.24
C ILE A 23 -31.29 -4.68 -2.90
N LEU A 24 -30.36 -3.90 -2.37
CA LEU A 24 -30.10 -2.51 -2.78
C LEU A 24 -29.09 -2.36 -3.94
N THR A 25 -28.33 -3.42 -4.27
CA THR A 25 -27.21 -3.33 -5.23
C THR A 25 -27.64 -2.91 -6.63
N ASN A 26 -28.81 -3.34 -7.11
CA ASN A 26 -29.28 -2.97 -8.44
C ASN A 26 -29.56 -1.46 -8.56
N ASP A 27 -29.98 -0.82 -7.47
CA ASP A 27 -30.33 0.59 -7.45
C ASP A 27 -29.12 1.49 -7.14
N TYR A 28 -28.17 1.00 -6.31
CA TYR A 28 -27.13 1.83 -5.71
C TYR A 28 -25.68 1.40 -6.00
N SER A 29 -25.46 0.34 -6.79
CA SER A 29 -24.09 0.00 -7.22
C SER A 29 -23.41 1.16 -7.93
N ASN A 30 -22.13 1.37 -7.65
CA ASN A 30 -21.31 2.48 -8.13
C ASN A 30 -21.75 3.88 -7.63
N SER A 31 -22.77 3.96 -6.76
CA SER A 31 -23.10 5.22 -6.08
C SER A 31 -21.97 5.61 -5.12
N ILE A 32 -21.72 6.91 -5.03
CA ILE A 32 -20.72 7.49 -4.13
C ILE A 32 -21.38 8.17 -2.94
N ASP A 33 -20.72 8.15 -1.79
CA ASP A 33 -21.19 8.90 -0.63
C ASP A 33 -20.92 10.40 -0.85
N GLU A 34 -21.96 11.21 -0.97
CA GLU A 34 -21.84 12.65 -1.21
C GLU A 34 -21.84 13.47 0.08
N GLN A 35 -22.07 12.82 1.23
CA GLN A 35 -22.09 13.48 2.52
C GLN A 35 -20.71 14.03 2.89
N GLN A 36 -20.68 15.12 3.66
CA GLN A 36 -19.42 15.68 4.14
C GLN A 36 -18.71 14.69 5.05
N PHE A 37 -17.38 14.73 5.01
CA PHE A 37 -16.56 13.90 5.88
C PHE A 37 -16.92 14.15 7.34
N ASP A 38 -17.20 13.07 8.07
CA ASP A 38 -17.45 13.12 9.50
C ASP A 38 -17.12 11.76 10.14
N ILE A 39 -16.87 11.80 11.45
CA ILE A 39 -16.82 10.62 12.29
C ILE A 39 -18.07 10.68 13.16
N LEU A 40 -18.91 9.65 13.06
CA LEU A 40 -20.14 9.55 13.82
C LEU A 40 -19.88 8.81 15.14
N PRO A 41 -20.61 9.15 16.22
CA PRO A 41 -20.62 8.36 17.43
C PRO A 41 -21.00 6.90 17.13
N ILE A 42 -20.27 5.95 17.71
CA ILE A 42 -20.67 4.54 17.67
C ILE A 42 -21.83 4.41 18.65
N SER A 43 -23.03 4.07 18.17
CA SER A 43 -24.17 3.83 19.05
C SER A 43 -23.84 2.64 19.97
N GLN A 44 -23.97 2.86 21.27
CA GLN A 44 -23.68 1.84 22.29
C GLN A 44 -24.55 0.59 22.10
N ASP A 45 -25.72 0.73 21.47
CA ASP A 45 -26.68 -0.35 21.22
C ASP A 45 -26.16 -1.44 20.26
N ILE A 46 -25.11 -1.17 19.46
CA ILE A 46 -24.50 -2.19 18.58
C ILE A 46 -23.72 -3.26 19.40
N THR A 47 -23.54 -3.06 20.71
CA THR A 47 -22.72 -3.94 21.57
C THR A 47 -23.47 -5.10 22.24
N GLN A 48 -24.71 -5.44 21.86
CA GLN A 48 -25.43 -6.60 22.43
C GLN A 48 -25.03 -7.98 21.86
N PHE A 49 -23.86 -8.14 21.26
CA PHE A 49 -23.35 -9.47 20.91
C PHE A 49 -22.83 -10.22 22.16
N THR A 50 -22.97 -11.54 22.23
CA THR A 50 -22.49 -12.34 23.37
C THR A 50 -20.96 -12.21 23.57
N GLU A 51 -20.49 -12.07 24.83
CA GLU A 51 -19.09 -11.78 25.22
C GLU A 51 -18.02 -12.61 24.48
N ILE A 52 -18.30 -13.87 24.15
CA ILE A 52 -17.34 -14.79 23.52
C ILE A 52 -17.19 -14.53 22.01
N SER A 53 -18.29 -14.20 21.33
CA SER A 53 -18.28 -13.79 19.92
C SER A 53 -17.61 -12.41 19.76
N GLN A 54 -17.73 -11.56 20.78
CA GLN A 54 -17.15 -10.23 20.79
C GLN A 54 -15.62 -10.23 20.83
N ILE A 55 -14.95 -11.14 21.54
CA ILE A 55 -13.49 -11.05 21.73
C ILE A 55 -12.71 -11.35 20.43
N ARG A 56 -13.18 -12.28 19.58
CA ARG A 56 -12.54 -12.56 18.27
C ARG A 56 -12.96 -11.58 17.16
N VAL A 57 -14.17 -11.04 17.24
CA VAL A 57 -14.68 -10.08 16.24
C VAL A 57 -14.18 -8.65 16.51
N LYS A 58 -13.96 -8.27 17.78
CA LYS A 58 -13.43 -6.94 18.17
C LYS A 58 -12.01 -6.68 17.70
N SER A 59 -11.18 -7.69 17.48
CA SER A 59 -9.84 -7.51 16.89
C SER A 59 -9.85 -7.23 15.38
N GLN A 60 -11.01 -7.36 14.71
CA GLN A 60 -11.11 -7.19 13.25
C GLN A 60 -12.02 -6.04 12.81
N ARG A 61 -12.89 -5.52 13.68
CA ARG A 61 -13.80 -4.43 13.31
C ARG A 61 -13.09 -3.07 13.37
N TYR A 62 -13.28 -2.31 12.30
CA TYR A 62 -12.80 -0.93 12.20
C TYR A 62 -13.48 -0.06 13.27
N PRO A 63 -12.72 0.68 14.10
CA PRO A 63 -13.24 1.24 15.35
C PRO A 63 -13.93 2.60 15.18
N TYR A 64 -14.07 3.10 13.95
CA TYR A 64 -14.71 4.38 13.69
C TYR A 64 -15.95 4.17 12.83
N ASN A 65 -17.04 4.86 13.14
CA ASN A 65 -18.17 4.99 12.20
C ASN A 65 -17.92 6.26 11.37
N ILE A 66 -17.52 6.13 10.11
CA ILE A 66 -17.06 7.28 9.32
C ILE A 66 -17.88 7.48 8.07
N ILE A 67 -17.96 8.73 7.64
CA ILE A 67 -18.45 9.16 6.33
C ILE A 67 -17.22 9.63 5.54
N ILE A 68 -16.95 9.00 4.40
CA ILE A 68 -15.87 9.38 3.48
C ILE A 68 -16.50 9.79 2.15
N PRO A 69 -16.51 11.09 1.81
CA PRO A 69 -17.08 11.50 0.55
C PRO A 69 -16.32 10.92 -0.64
N GLY A 70 -17.07 10.50 -1.66
CA GLY A 70 -16.54 9.88 -2.88
C GLY A 70 -16.29 8.38 -2.79
N PHE A 71 -16.55 7.74 -1.64
CA PHE A 71 -16.42 6.28 -1.49
C PHE A 71 -17.68 5.55 -1.97
N THR A 72 -17.48 4.39 -2.61
CA THR A 72 -18.56 3.47 -2.99
C THR A 72 -18.84 2.43 -1.90
N GLY A 73 -19.86 1.60 -2.10
CA GLY A 73 -20.18 0.48 -1.19
C GLY A 73 -19.01 -0.49 -1.02
N LEU A 74 -18.32 -0.84 -2.12
CA LEU A 74 -17.15 -1.72 -2.10
C LEU A 74 -15.98 -1.12 -1.30
N MET A 75 -15.71 0.18 -1.43
CA MET A 75 -14.65 0.85 -0.67
C MET A 75 -14.95 0.85 0.83
N TYR A 76 -16.21 1.08 1.22
CA TYR A 76 -16.61 0.93 2.62
C TYR A 76 -16.46 -0.51 3.11
N ALA A 77 -16.87 -1.50 2.32
CA ALA A 77 -16.67 -2.90 2.69
C ALA A 77 -15.19 -3.23 2.93
N ILE A 78 -14.26 -2.60 2.19
CA ILE A 78 -12.82 -2.73 2.41
C ILE A 78 -12.37 -2.10 3.74
N VAL A 79 -12.77 -0.84 4.01
CA VAL A 79 -12.44 -0.13 5.26
C VAL A 79 -12.85 -0.96 6.49
N TYR A 80 -14.08 -1.50 6.45
CA TYR A 80 -14.70 -2.26 7.53
C TYR A 80 -14.33 -3.75 7.54
N ASN A 81 -13.52 -4.21 6.58
CA ASN A 81 -13.05 -5.59 6.46
C ASN A 81 -14.18 -6.64 6.28
N ASN A 82 -15.24 -6.28 5.53
CA ASN A 82 -16.40 -7.14 5.28
C ASN A 82 -16.20 -8.01 4.03
N ILE A 83 -15.49 -9.13 4.19
CA ILE A 83 -15.03 -10.01 3.09
C ILE A 83 -16.18 -10.49 2.19
N GLU A 84 -17.31 -10.90 2.77
CA GLU A 84 -18.42 -11.46 1.98
C GLU A 84 -19.11 -10.40 1.12
N ILE A 85 -19.22 -9.17 1.63
CA ILE A 85 -19.70 -8.02 0.84
C ILE A 85 -18.71 -7.68 -0.27
N VAL A 86 -17.39 -7.67 0.01
CA VAL A 86 -16.36 -7.44 -1.01
C VAL A 86 -16.48 -8.45 -2.16
N LYS A 87 -16.53 -9.76 -1.85
CA LYS A 87 -16.71 -10.82 -2.87
C LYS A 87 -17.94 -10.60 -3.72
N TYR A 88 -19.05 -10.20 -3.10
CA TYR A 88 -20.30 -9.96 -3.81
C TYR A 88 -20.21 -8.73 -4.72
N LEU A 89 -19.73 -7.60 -4.20
CA LEU A 89 -19.66 -6.32 -4.90
C LEU A 89 -18.58 -6.25 -5.98
N LEU A 90 -17.58 -7.14 -5.99
CA LEU A 90 -16.61 -7.24 -7.09
C LEU A 90 -17.27 -7.47 -8.47
N ASN A 91 -18.47 -8.05 -8.52
CA ASN A 91 -19.18 -8.21 -9.79
C ASN A 91 -19.76 -6.91 -10.34
N TYR A 92 -19.87 -5.86 -9.51
CA TYR A 92 -20.57 -4.62 -9.82
C TYR A 92 -19.64 -3.39 -9.79
N GLU A 93 -18.67 -3.37 -8.87
CA GLU A 93 -17.85 -2.20 -8.54
C GLU A 93 -16.34 -2.44 -8.69
N LYS A 94 -15.87 -3.53 -9.34
CA LYS A 94 -14.41 -3.82 -9.40
C LYS A 94 -13.54 -2.74 -10.05
N GLU A 95 -14.11 -1.92 -10.92
CA GLU A 95 -13.41 -0.87 -11.67
C GLU A 95 -13.59 0.54 -11.04
N VAL A 96 -14.06 0.63 -9.79
CA VAL A 96 -14.25 1.92 -9.11
C VAL A 96 -12.93 2.47 -8.56
N HIS A 97 -12.84 3.80 -8.53
CA HIS A 97 -11.65 4.54 -8.10
C HIS A 97 -12.04 5.69 -7.17
N THR A 98 -11.14 6.07 -6.26
CA THR A 98 -11.37 7.19 -5.35
C THR A 98 -11.52 8.49 -6.15
N LYS A 99 -12.57 9.26 -5.86
CA LYS A 99 -12.88 10.50 -6.61
C LYS A 99 -12.11 11.72 -6.13
N GLN A 100 -11.54 11.65 -4.93
CA GLN A 100 -10.76 12.72 -4.32
C GLN A 100 -9.72 12.13 -3.36
N ASN A 101 -8.82 12.97 -2.88
CA ASN A 101 -7.91 12.62 -1.79
C ASN A 101 -8.72 12.40 -0.51
N VAL A 102 -8.47 11.31 0.20
CA VAL A 102 -9.19 10.98 1.43
C VAL A 102 -8.23 10.68 2.58
N TYR A 103 -8.72 10.89 3.79
CA TYR A 103 -8.03 10.58 5.03
C TYR A 103 -8.86 9.58 5.82
N VAL A 104 -8.33 8.39 6.04
CA VAL A 104 -9.02 7.31 6.75
C VAL A 104 -8.37 7.14 8.12
N PRO A 105 -9.08 7.37 9.24
CA PRO A 105 -8.56 7.10 10.58
C PRO A 105 -8.01 5.68 10.74
N MET A 106 -6.94 5.51 11.50
CA MET A 106 -6.30 4.20 11.72
C MET A 106 -6.03 3.98 13.21
N VAL A 107 -5.84 2.72 13.59
CA VAL A 107 -5.47 2.34 14.97
C VAL A 107 -3.96 2.37 15.16
N PHE A 108 -3.21 2.20 14.08
CA PHE A 108 -1.75 2.14 14.06
C PHE A 108 -1.20 3.15 13.06
N THR A 109 0.09 3.45 13.19
CA THR A 109 0.79 4.36 12.27
C THR A 109 0.88 3.72 10.88
N SER A 110 0.37 4.42 9.86
CA SER A 110 0.44 3.98 8.47
C SER A 110 1.75 4.41 7.80
N TYR A 111 2.25 3.59 6.87
CA TYR A 111 3.33 3.95 5.93
C TYR A 111 2.92 5.04 4.92
N PHE A 112 1.63 5.36 4.90
CA PHE A 112 1.01 6.29 3.98
C PHE A 112 0.40 7.48 4.72
N ASN A 113 1.09 7.94 5.78
CA ASN A 113 0.78 9.22 6.37
C ASN A 113 1.25 10.35 5.44
N TYR A 114 0.41 11.34 5.22
CA TYR A 114 0.74 12.55 4.48
C TYR A 114 0.31 13.75 5.32
N PRO A 115 1.05 14.88 5.30
CA PRO A 115 0.66 16.07 6.05
C PRO A 115 -0.80 16.46 5.80
N LEU A 116 -1.54 16.66 6.89
CA LEU A 116 -2.95 17.02 6.85
C LEU A 116 -3.08 18.52 6.63
N ASN A 117 -3.43 18.92 5.40
CA ASN A 117 -3.60 20.33 5.03
C ASN A 117 -5.07 20.80 5.08
N ASP A 118 -6.04 19.87 5.19
CA ASP A 118 -7.46 20.23 5.35
C ASP A 118 -7.78 20.51 6.83
N LYS A 119 -8.03 21.79 7.13
CA LYS A 119 -8.38 22.25 8.48
C LYS A 119 -9.64 21.57 9.02
N ARG A 120 -10.65 21.30 8.19
CA ARG A 120 -11.89 20.67 8.64
C ARG A 120 -11.64 19.24 9.11
N ILE A 121 -10.88 18.48 8.33
CA ILE A 121 -10.49 17.11 8.71
C ILE A 121 -9.64 17.13 9.99
N THR A 122 -8.74 18.11 10.11
CA THR A 122 -7.91 18.32 11.31
C THR A 122 -8.78 18.54 12.55
N ASP A 123 -9.77 19.44 12.47
CA ASP A 123 -10.69 19.74 13.57
C ASP A 123 -11.52 18.50 13.96
N ILE A 124 -11.95 17.69 12.99
CA ILE A 124 -12.67 16.43 13.21
C ILE A 124 -11.74 15.41 13.90
N PHE A 125 -10.52 15.22 13.41
CA PHE A 125 -9.56 14.28 14.00
C PHE A 125 -9.21 14.67 15.44
N GLN A 126 -9.04 15.97 15.71
CA GLN A 126 -8.81 16.46 17.07
C GLN A 126 -10.02 16.20 17.98
N ARG A 127 -11.25 16.47 17.51
CA ARG A 127 -12.48 16.21 18.26
C ARG A 127 -12.63 14.75 18.68
N TYR A 128 -12.27 13.82 17.79
CA TYR A 128 -12.39 12.38 18.01
C TYR A 128 -11.08 11.71 18.45
N GLN A 129 -10.05 12.49 18.78
CA GLN A 129 -8.75 12.00 19.25
C GLN A 129 -8.08 10.99 18.30
N VAL A 130 -8.22 11.20 16.99
CA VAL A 130 -7.60 10.38 15.95
C VAL A 130 -6.12 10.74 15.85
N ASN A 131 -5.26 9.85 16.33
CA ASN A 131 -3.80 10.05 16.32
C ASN A 131 -3.12 9.48 15.07
N HIS A 132 -3.77 8.54 14.40
CA HIS A 132 -3.22 7.86 13.23
C HIS A 132 -4.25 7.85 12.11
N TYR A 133 -3.77 7.97 10.88
CA TYR A 133 -4.59 7.93 9.68
C TYR A 133 -3.76 7.46 8.49
N SER A 134 -4.45 7.06 7.42
CA SER A 134 -3.88 6.77 6.12
C SER A 134 -4.40 7.80 5.11
N TYR A 135 -3.50 8.36 4.30
CA TYR A 135 -3.84 9.23 3.18
C TYR A 135 -3.96 8.38 1.91
N ILE A 136 -5.12 8.42 1.27
CA ILE A 136 -5.37 7.73 0.00
C ILE A 136 -5.56 8.80 -1.07
N PRO A 137 -4.66 8.88 -2.06
CA PRO A 137 -4.77 9.86 -3.12
C PRO A 137 -5.96 9.56 -4.05
N GLN A 138 -6.42 10.58 -4.76
CA GLN A 138 -7.40 10.45 -5.83
C GLN A 138 -6.95 9.44 -6.89
N ASN A 139 -7.93 8.84 -7.57
CA ASN A 139 -7.73 7.84 -8.61
C ASN A 139 -7.03 6.55 -8.12
N SER A 140 -7.14 6.25 -6.83
CA SER A 140 -6.69 4.99 -6.27
C SER A 140 -7.75 3.91 -6.54
N SER A 141 -7.32 2.78 -7.10
CA SER A 141 -8.15 1.60 -7.34
C SER A 141 -8.54 0.92 -6.03
N ILE A 142 -9.46 -0.05 -6.09
CA ILE A 142 -9.80 -0.88 -4.93
C ILE A 142 -8.61 -1.70 -4.40
N LEU A 143 -7.64 -2.06 -5.24
CA LEU A 143 -6.40 -2.71 -4.80
C LEU A 143 -5.53 -1.73 -4.02
N ASP A 144 -5.40 -0.50 -4.52
CA ASP A 144 -4.63 0.56 -3.84
C ASP A 144 -5.24 0.85 -2.47
N VAL A 145 -6.57 0.99 -2.38
CA VAL A 145 -7.29 1.18 -1.11
C VAL A 145 -6.97 0.05 -0.11
N CYS A 146 -6.92 -1.20 -0.55
CA CYS A 146 -6.49 -2.31 0.31
C CYS A 146 -5.05 -2.14 0.82
N VAL A 147 -4.12 -1.69 -0.02
CA VAL A 147 -2.72 -1.48 0.36
C VAL A 147 -2.58 -0.32 1.35
N TYR A 148 -3.20 0.83 1.07
CA TYR A 148 -3.18 2.01 1.94
C TYR A 148 -3.74 1.74 3.34
N LEU A 149 -4.72 0.83 3.45
CA LEU A 149 -5.38 0.45 4.70
C LEU A 149 -4.81 -0.83 5.33
N GLU A 150 -3.77 -1.41 4.74
CA GLU A 150 -3.16 -2.69 5.14
C GLU A 150 -4.19 -3.84 5.27
N ARG A 151 -5.18 -3.86 4.37
CA ARG A 151 -6.21 -4.89 4.25
C ARG A 151 -5.77 -6.00 3.31
N PHE A 152 -4.60 -6.59 3.55
CA PHE A 152 -3.99 -7.54 2.62
C PHE A 152 -4.77 -8.84 2.43
N GLN A 153 -5.60 -9.24 3.40
CA GLN A 153 -6.53 -10.35 3.21
C GLN A 153 -7.57 -10.05 2.13
N LEU A 154 -8.08 -8.82 2.08
CA LEU A 154 -9.00 -8.41 1.03
C LEU A 154 -8.28 -8.21 -0.30
N PHE A 155 -7.05 -7.71 -0.27
CA PHE A 155 -6.18 -7.66 -1.45
C PHE A 155 -6.05 -9.04 -2.12
N ASP A 156 -5.75 -10.09 -1.34
CA ASP A 156 -5.72 -11.49 -1.81
C ASP A 156 -7.05 -11.95 -2.41
N VAL A 157 -8.18 -11.64 -1.75
CA VAL A 157 -9.53 -11.96 -2.26
C VAL A 157 -9.78 -11.31 -3.62
N ILE A 158 -9.38 -10.06 -3.80
CA ILE A 158 -9.56 -9.33 -5.06
C ILE A 158 -8.67 -9.92 -6.16
N LEU A 159 -7.40 -10.21 -5.87
CA LEU A 159 -6.49 -10.81 -6.86
C LEU A 159 -6.94 -12.20 -7.30
N LYS A 160 -7.39 -13.06 -6.37
CA LYS A 160 -8.00 -14.37 -6.70
C LYS A 160 -9.24 -14.24 -7.59
N TYR A 161 -10.00 -13.16 -7.45
CA TYR A 161 -11.14 -12.88 -8.33
C TYR A 161 -10.70 -12.48 -9.75
N LEU A 162 -9.54 -11.82 -9.89
CA LEU A 162 -9.00 -11.35 -11.17
C LEU A 162 -8.19 -12.42 -11.92
N GLU A 163 -7.48 -13.31 -11.23
CA GLU A 163 -6.67 -14.38 -11.84
C GLU A 163 -7.37 -15.17 -12.97
N PRO A 164 -8.63 -15.64 -12.82
CA PRO A 164 -9.30 -16.39 -13.89
C PRO A 164 -9.90 -15.51 -14.99
N ARG A 165 -9.76 -14.18 -14.91
CA ARG A 165 -10.31 -13.24 -15.90
C ARG A 165 -9.39 -13.09 -17.09
N THR A 166 -9.90 -12.48 -18.15
CA THR A 166 -9.09 -12.17 -19.32
C THR A 166 -8.04 -11.11 -18.98
N ILE A 167 -6.91 -11.10 -19.69
CA ILE A 167 -5.85 -10.09 -19.52
C ILE A 167 -6.42 -8.67 -19.63
N ALA A 168 -7.30 -8.43 -20.61
CA ALA A 168 -7.96 -7.14 -20.80
C ALA A 168 -8.82 -6.71 -19.59
N GLU A 169 -9.46 -7.65 -18.89
CA GLU A 169 -10.21 -7.34 -17.65
C GLU A 169 -9.29 -7.12 -16.45
N GLN A 170 -8.18 -7.87 -16.37
CA GLN A 170 -7.15 -7.70 -15.34
C GLN A 170 -6.50 -6.32 -15.46
N ASP A 171 -6.11 -5.92 -16.68
CA ASP A 171 -5.42 -4.66 -16.95
C ASP A 171 -6.23 -3.43 -16.57
N LYS A 172 -7.56 -3.46 -16.71
CA LYS A 172 -8.43 -2.34 -16.28
C LYS A 172 -8.26 -1.96 -14.81
N ILE A 173 -7.81 -2.89 -13.98
CA ILE A 173 -7.61 -2.68 -12.54
C ILE A 173 -6.12 -2.62 -12.22
N LEU A 174 -5.32 -3.55 -12.76
CA LEU A 174 -3.91 -3.66 -12.46
C LEU A 174 -3.05 -2.60 -13.15
N GLN A 175 -3.45 -2.03 -14.28
CA GLN A 175 -2.71 -0.93 -14.90
C GLN A 175 -3.11 0.45 -14.35
N ASN A 176 -3.98 0.50 -13.32
CA ASN A 176 -4.34 1.77 -12.71
C ASN A 176 -3.12 2.45 -12.07
N VAL A 177 -3.06 3.75 -12.25
CA VAL A 177 -2.07 4.64 -11.64
C VAL A 177 -2.83 5.77 -10.96
N ASN A 178 -2.54 5.99 -9.68
CA ASN A 178 -3.19 7.07 -8.92
C ASN A 178 -2.66 8.46 -9.29
N ILE A 179 -3.24 9.53 -8.73
CA ILE A 179 -2.81 10.92 -9.04
C ILE A 179 -1.39 11.24 -8.58
N MET A 180 -0.78 10.40 -7.74
CA MET A 180 0.63 10.49 -7.35
C MET A 180 1.56 9.72 -8.30
N TYR A 181 1.04 9.25 -9.44
CA TYR A 181 1.75 8.46 -10.43
C TYR A 181 2.38 7.17 -9.87
N GLN A 182 1.64 6.49 -8.99
CA GLN A 182 2.07 5.24 -8.36
C GLN A 182 1.17 4.09 -8.81
N SER A 183 1.79 2.99 -9.23
CA SER A 183 1.12 1.70 -9.42
C SER A 183 0.96 0.96 -8.09
N THR A 184 0.06 -0.03 -8.05
CA THR A 184 -0.15 -0.89 -6.87
C THR A 184 1.15 -1.56 -6.40
N LEU A 185 2.02 -2.01 -7.31
CA LEU A 185 3.31 -2.62 -7.00
C LEU A 185 4.23 -1.65 -6.26
N MET A 186 4.28 -0.39 -6.70
CA MET A 186 5.05 0.65 -6.01
C MET A 186 4.53 0.89 -4.58
N LEU A 187 3.20 0.82 -4.38
CA LEU A 187 2.58 0.94 -3.06
C LEU A 187 2.90 -0.25 -2.16
N LEU A 188 2.82 -1.48 -2.68
CA LEU A 188 3.14 -2.71 -1.92
C LEU A 188 4.57 -2.66 -1.35
N ILE A 189 5.54 -2.22 -2.16
CA ILE A 189 6.95 -2.11 -1.75
C ILE A 189 7.15 -1.19 -0.53
N ARG A 190 6.25 -0.22 -0.29
CA ARG A 190 6.31 0.67 0.88
C ARG A 190 5.88 -0.01 2.17
N SER A 191 5.14 -1.11 2.11
CA SER A 191 4.65 -1.85 3.27
C SER A 191 5.27 -3.25 3.33
N PRO A 192 6.31 -3.48 4.17
CA PRO A 192 6.99 -4.78 4.24
C PRO A 192 6.07 -5.97 4.55
N SER A 193 4.99 -5.73 5.32
CA SER A 193 3.97 -6.72 5.66
C SER A 193 3.17 -7.24 4.45
N SER A 194 3.24 -6.56 3.31
CA SER A 194 2.54 -6.94 2.09
C SER A 194 3.28 -8.01 1.27
N PHE A 195 4.57 -8.25 1.55
CA PHE A 195 5.41 -9.15 0.75
C PHE A 195 4.85 -10.59 0.61
N PRO A 196 4.31 -11.24 1.66
CA PRO A 196 3.75 -12.58 1.51
C PRO A 196 2.58 -12.64 0.51
N PHE A 197 1.74 -11.61 0.49
CA PHE A 197 0.59 -11.50 -0.41
C PHE A 197 1.04 -11.18 -1.84
N PHE A 198 2.02 -10.30 -2.00
CA PHE A 198 2.67 -10.07 -3.29
C PHE A 198 3.28 -11.36 -3.83
N GLN A 199 4.05 -12.10 -3.03
CA GLN A 199 4.73 -13.31 -3.47
C GLN A 199 3.74 -14.38 -3.96
N GLN A 200 2.59 -14.51 -3.29
CA GLN A 200 1.53 -15.43 -3.68
C GLN A 200 0.97 -15.10 -5.08
N HIS A 201 0.85 -13.82 -5.42
CA HIS A 201 0.32 -13.34 -6.70
C HIS A 201 1.40 -12.76 -7.61
N GLY A 202 2.66 -13.15 -7.38
CA GLY A 202 3.81 -12.48 -7.95
C GLY A 202 3.82 -12.50 -9.47
N GLN A 203 3.39 -13.60 -10.09
CA GLN A 203 3.31 -13.71 -11.55
C GLN A 203 2.39 -12.64 -12.14
N LEU A 204 1.13 -12.60 -11.69
CA LEU A 204 0.12 -11.66 -12.20
C LEU A 204 0.55 -10.20 -12.04
N ILE A 205 1.10 -9.84 -10.87
CA ILE A 205 1.53 -8.46 -10.60
C ILE A 205 2.76 -8.08 -11.41
N ILE A 206 3.72 -9.00 -11.57
CA ILE A 206 4.95 -8.75 -12.33
C ILE A 206 4.67 -8.61 -13.82
N GLU A 207 3.90 -9.53 -14.39
CA GLU A 207 3.56 -9.51 -15.82
C GLU A 207 2.80 -8.24 -16.22
N THR A 208 2.05 -7.63 -15.28
CA THR A 208 1.28 -6.40 -15.55
C THR A 208 2.06 -5.13 -15.21
N GLN A 209 2.66 -5.02 -14.03
CA GLN A 209 3.13 -3.73 -13.52
C GLN A 209 4.66 -3.57 -13.46
N PHE A 210 5.44 -4.63 -13.68
CA PHE A 210 6.88 -4.58 -13.41
C PHE A 210 7.59 -3.55 -14.28
N GLY A 211 7.21 -3.41 -15.55
CA GLY A 211 7.79 -2.46 -16.49
C GLY A 211 7.39 -1.00 -16.29
N TYR A 212 6.48 -0.69 -15.37
CA TYR A 212 5.98 0.67 -15.16
C TYR A 212 7.06 1.61 -14.60
N GLU A 213 7.23 2.77 -15.24
CA GLU A 213 8.03 3.90 -14.77
C GLU A 213 7.22 5.19 -14.96
N ASN A 214 7.14 6.02 -13.93
CA ASN A 214 6.43 7.29 -14.02
C ASN A 214 7.28 8.40 -14.67
N MET A 215 6.68 9.56 -14.91
CA MET A 215 7.36 10.71 -15.54
C MET A 215 8.54 11.27 -14.73
N LEU A 216 8.62 10.96 -13.43
CA LEU A 216 9.73 11.33 -12.55
C LEU A 216 10.80 10.23 -12.48
N GLY A 217 10.66 9.17 -13.28
CA GLY A 217 11.56 8.04 -13.31
C GLY A 217 11.46 7.09 -12.14
N GLU A 218 10.41 7.21 -11.34
CA GLU A 218 10.20 6.27 -10.26
C GLU A 218 9.59 5.00 -10.82
N ASN A 219 10.20 3.88 -10.46
CA ASN A 219 9.81 2.53 -10.83
C ASN A 219 9.94 1.63 -9.60
N CYS A 220 9.54 0.36 -9.73
CA CYS A 220 9.52 -0.57 -8.61
C CYS A 220 10.93 -0.85 -8.03
N MET A 221 11.98 -0.92 -8.87
CA MET A 221 13.36 -1.11 -8.42
C MET A 221 13.86 0.06 -7.59
N LEU A 222 13.68 1.29 -8.08
CA LEU A 222 14.06 2.49 -7.36
C LEU A 222 13.29 2.61 -6.04
N GLN A 223 11.99 2.27 -6.06
CA GLN A 223 11.16 2.29 -4.86
C GLN A 223 11.68 1.30 -3.80
N ALA A 224 12.06 0.09 -4.20
CA ALA A 224 12.61 -0.91 -3.27
C ALA A 224 13.95 -0.48 -2.67
N CYS A 225 14.81 0.17 -3.46
CA CYS A 225 16.06 0.77 -2.98
C CYS A 225 15.79 1.93 -2.00
N ASN A 226 14.86 2.84 -2.32
CA ASN A 226 14.54 4.00 -1.49
C ASN A 226 13.91 3.64 -0.14
N THR A 227 13.14 2.56 -0.09
CA THR A 227 12.52 2.07 1.16
C THR A 227 13.40 1.09 1.92
N GLY A 228 14.50 0.61 1.32
CA GLY A 228 15.30 -0.47 1.87
C GLY A 228 14.53 -1.77 1.98
N ASN A 229 13.53 -2.01 1.12
CA ASN A 229 12.73 -3.23 1.20
C ASN A 229 13.44 -4.40 0.49
N PHE A 230 14.39 -5.01 1.20
CA PHE A 230 15.28 -6.03 0.66
C PHE A 230 14.55 -7.29 0.16
N LEU A 231 13.35 -7.60 0.67
CA LEU A 231 12.58 -8.76 0.22
C LEU A 231 12.07 -8.58 -1.21
N TYR A 232 11.50 -7.42 -1.52
CA TYR A 232 11.09 -7.08 -2.88
C TYR A 232 12.29 -7.00 -3.81
N LEU A 233 13.37 -6.33 -3.39
CA LEU A 233 14.58 -6.21 -4.21
C LEU A 233 15.20 -7.60 -4.51
N LYS A 234 15.26 -8.49 -3.51
CA LYS A 234 15.69 -9.89 -3.69
C LYS A 234 14.81 -10.60 -4.71
N TYR A 235 13.50 -10.46 -4.60
CA TYR A 235 12.55 -11.07 -5.54
C TYR A 235 12.77 -10.53 -6.96
N PHE A 236 12.92 -9.21 -7.15
CA PHE A 236 13.14 -8.64 -8.47
C PHE A 236 14.46 -9.11 -9.11
N PHE A 237 15.54 -9.21 -8.35
CA PHE A 237 16.78 -9.78 -8.87
C PHE A 237 16.67 -11.27 -9.20
N SER A 238 15.79 -12.02 -8.52
CA SER A 238 15.52 -13.41 -8.89
C SER A 238 14.82 -13.55 -10.25
N LEU A 239 14.24 -12.47 -10.79
CA LEU A 239 13.65 -12.47 -12.13
C LEU A 239 14.72 -12.42 -13.25
N CYS A 240 15.96 -12.02 -12.93
CA CYS A 240 17.03 -11.84 -13.91
C CYS A 240 17.55 -13.14 -14.55
N TYR A 241 17.00 -14.31 -14.19
CA TYR A 241 17.18 -15.56 -14.93
C TYR A 241 16.47 -15.54 -16.29
N ASP A 242 15.42 -14.75 -16.45
CA ASP A 242 14.82 -14.46 -17.74
C ASP A 242 15.45 -13.19 -18.34
N ASN A 243 15.81 -13.25 -19.62
CA ASN A 243 16.51 -12.16 -20.29
C ASN A 243 15.66 -10.89 -20.37
N GLU A 244 14.35 -11.00 -20.57
CA GLU A 244 13.45 -9.84 -20.69
C GLU A 244 13.36 -9.08 -19.37
N PHE A 245 13.19 -9.81 -18.25
CA PHE A 245 13.21 -9.19 -16.92
C PHE A 245 14.59 -8.64 -16.55
N ASN A 246 15.69 -9.30 -16.95
CA ASN A 246 17.03 -8.78 -16.72
C ASN A 246 17.25 -7.43 -17.44
N GLU A 247 16.86 -7.32 -18.71
CA GLU A 247 16.94 -6.05 -19.44
C GLU A 247 16.06 -4.96 -18.80
N THR A 248 14.84 -5.32 -18.38
CA THR A 248 13.95 -4.40 -17.64
C THR A 248 14.61 -3.90 -16.36
N VAL A 249 15.20 -4.80 -15.56
CA VAL A 249 15.92 -4.46 -14.32
C VAL A 249 17.10 -3.52 -14.59
N LYS A 250 17.88 -3.76 -15.66
CA LYS A 250 18.99 -2.88 -16.06
C LYS A 250 18.51 -1.47 -16.37
N ILE A 251 17.46 -1.35 -17.18
CA ILE A 251 16.86 -0.07 -17.55
C ILE A 251 16.37 0.67 -16.30
N GLN A 252 15.65 -0.03 -15.42
CA GLN A 252 15.09 0.59 -14.21
C GLN A 252 16.15 1.02 -13.20
N LEU A 253 17.28 0.32 -13.11
CA LEU A 253 18.41 0.71 -12.27
C LEU A 253 19.27 1.81 -12.89
N ASP A 254 19.24 1.99 -14.21
CA ASP A 254 19.88 3.12 -14.87
C ASP A 254 19.06 4.41 -14.67
N GLN A 255 19.39 5.08 -13.57
CA GLN A 255 18.78 6.34 -13.17
C GLN A 255 19.61 7.57 -13.57
N SER A 256 20.54 7.41 -14.51
CA SER A 256 21.44 8.47 -14.97
C SER A 256 20.68 9.66 -15.58
N LYS A 257 19.59 9.41 -16.32
CA LYS A 257 18.74 10.47 -16.92
C LYS A 257 18.12 11.42 -15.88
N PHE A 258 17.98 10.97 -14.62
CA PHE A 258 17.47 11.76 -13.50
C PHE A 258 18.56 12.21 -12.52
N LYS A 259 19.84 12.01 -12.85
CA LYS A 259 20.99 12.32 -11.99
C LYS A 259 20.91 11.63 -10.61
N ARG A 260 20.39 10.40 -10.56
CA ARG A 260 20.34 9.59 -9.34
C ARG A 260 21.28 8.40 -9.48
N ASN A 261 22.06 8.13 -8.44
CA ASN A 261 22.94 6.97 -8.38
C ASN A 261 22.40 5.97 -7.36
N ILE A 262 22.13 4.73 -7.80
CA ILE A 262 21.59 3.67 -6.93
C ILE A 262 22.53 3.37 -5.77
N ASN A 263 23.84 3.36 -5.99
CA ASN A 263 24.81 3.16 -4.90
C ASN A 263 24.64 4.25 -3.84
N GLU A 264 24.58 5.52 -4.22
CA GLU A 264 24.42 6.63 -3.27
C GLU A 264 23.11 6.50 -2.48
N ILE A 265 22.03 6.07 -3.12
CA ILE A 265 20.74 5.83 -2.43
C ILE A 265 20.90 4.76 -1.36
N LEU A 266 21.54 3.63 -1.69
CA LEU A 266 21.76 2.53 -0.75
C LEU A 266 22.75 2.90 0.37
N PHE A 267 23.75 3.75 0.07
CA PHE A 267 24.74 4.23 1.03
C PHE A 267 24.22 5.27 2.03
N LYS A 268 23.12 5.99 1.72
CA LYS A 268 22.59 7.06 2.59
C LYS A 268 22.15 6.59 3.98
N LYS A 269 21.84 5.30 4.16
CA LYS A 269 21.29 4.73 5.39
C LYS A 269 21.96 3.42 5.79
N LEU A 270 23.31 3.41 5.74
CA LEU A 270 24.10 2.22 6.12
C LEU A 270 23.90 1.78 7.56
N ASP A 271 23.41 2.64 8.45
CA ASP A 271 23.05 2.30 9.81
C ASP A 271 21.84 1.34 9.88
N ASN A 272 21.04 1.26 8.80
CA ASN A 272 19.91 0.37 8.70
C ASN A 272 20.30 -0.98 8.07
N LEU A 273 20.11 -2.07 8.82
CA LEU A 273 20.40 -3.44 8.39
C LEU A 273 19.74 -3.82 7.04
N ASN A 274 18.53 -3.32 6.76
CA ASN A 274 17.87 -3.65 5.50
C ASN A 274 18.53 -2.96 4.29
N PHE A 275 19.06 -1.74 4.46
CA PHE A 275 19.82 -1.06 3.42
C PHE A 275 21.16 -1.75 3.15
N GLN A 276 21.84 -2.24 4.19
CA GLN A 276 23.04 -3.08 4.03
C GLN A 276 22.73 -4.36 3.23
N LYS A 277 21.60 -5.02 3.50
CA LYS A 277 21.13 -6.18 2.73
C LYS A 277 20.84 -5.82 1.27
N CYS A 278 20.18 -4.69 1.02
CA CYS A 278 19.93 -4.21 -0.35
C CYS A 278 21.25 -3.94 -1.09
N GLN A 279 22.23 -3.33 -0.42
CA GLN A 279 23.56 -3.09 -0.99
C GLN A 279 24.24 -4.41 -1.37
N LYS A 280 24.30 -5.38 -0.46
CA LYS A 280 24.88 -6.70 -0.75
C LYS A 280 24.17 -7.38 -1.93
N LEU A 281 22.84 -7.31 -2.00
CA LEU A 281 22.08 -7.84 -3.15
C LEU A 281 22.43 -7.13 -4.46
N TYR A 282 22.61 -5.81 -4.44
CA TYR A 282 23.00 -5.05 -5.61
C TYR A 282 24.42 -5.39 -6.09
N GLU A 283 25.37 -5.59 -5.16
CA GLU A 283 26.72 -6.06 -5.47
C GLU A 283 26.71 -7.48 -6.09
N LEU A 284 25.89 -8.39 -5.56
CA LEU A 284 25.69 -9.72 -6.14
C LEU A 284 25.13 -9.63 -7.56
N TYR A 285 24.11 -8.79 -7.77
CA TYR A 285 23.54 -8.54 -9.10
C TYR A 285 24.58 -8.00 -10.08
N GLN A 286 25.42 -7.04 -9.68
CA GLN A 286 26.52 -6.53 -10.51
C GLN A 286 27.53 -7.63 -10.90
N ASN A 287 27.74 -8.60 -10.00
CA ASN A 287 28.55 -9.79 -10.24
C ASN A 287 27.80 -10.92 -10.98
N LYS A 288 26.61 -10.65 -11.52
CA LYS A 288 25.73 -11.61 -12.19
C LYS A 288 25.35 -12.82 -11.33
N GLN A 289 25.27 -12.63 -10.02
CA GLN A 289 24.80 -13.62 -9.07
C GLN A 289 23.38 -13.23 -8.63
N TYR A 290 22.41 -14.09 -8.94
CA TYR A 290 21.00 -13.82 -8.69
C TYR A 290 20.44 -14.75 -7.60
N PRO A 291 19.48 -14.30 -6.78
CA PRO A 291 18.74 -15.19 -5.88
C PRO A 291 17.90 -16.21 -6.64
N GLU A 292 17.54 -17.34 -6.01
CA GLU A 292 16.73 -18.39 -6.64
C GLU A 292 15.45 -17.85 -7.31
N PRO A 293 15.16 -18.23 -8.58
CA PRO A 293 14.02 -17.72 -9.32
C PRO A 293 12.69 -18.21 -8.70
N PRO A 294 11.59 -17.44 -8.85
CA PRO A 294 10.29 -17.89 -8.39
C PRO A 294 9.81 -19.09 -9.21
N GLN A 295 8.99 -19.95 -8.59
CA GLN A 295 8.58 -21.23 -9.18
C GLN A 295 7.93 -21.09 -10.56
N TRP A 296 7.16 -20.03 -10.79
CA TRP A 296 6.49 -19.78 -12.06
C TRP A 296 7.45 -19.33 -13.18
N LEU A 297 8.63 -18.82 -12.85
CA LEU A 297 9.65 -18.40 -13.82
C LEU A 297 10.52 -19.57 -14.28
N ILE A 298 10.62 -20.62 -13.47
CA ILE A 298 11.28 -21.87 -13.87
C ILE A 298 10.43 -22.49 -14.96
N LYS A 299 10.72 -22.12 -16.22
CA LYS A 299 10.25 -22.82 -17.40
C LYS A 299 10.80 -24.23 -17.22
N THR A 300 10.00 -25.16 -16.70
CA THR A 300 10.25 -26.58 -16.91
C THR A 300 10.41 -26.68 -18.40
N GLU A 301 11.64 -26.89 -18.89
CA GLU A 301 11.85 -27.17 -20.29
C GLU A 301 10.82 -28.24 -20.61
N PRO A 302 9.83 -27.98 -21.47
CA PRO A 302 8.92 -29.03 -21.88
C PRO A 302 9.86 -30.09 -22.40
N HIS A 303 9.88 -31.25 -21.74
CA HIS A 303 10.74 -32.37 -22.12
C HIS A 303 10.76 -32.39 -23.64
N LEU A 304 11.95 -32.11 -24.18
CA LEU A 304 12.22 -31.90 -25.59
C LEU A 304 12.14 -33.24 -26.32
N GLU A 305 11.08 -34.01 -26.06
CA GLU A 305 10.60 -35.10 -26.86
C GLU A 305 9.94 -34.47 -28.09
N SER A 306 10.75 -34.37 -29.16
CA SER A 306 10.34 -34.22 -30.56
C SER A 306 9.95 -32.82 -31.10
N LEU A 307 10.92 -31.89 -31.11
CA LEU A 307 10.92 -30.72 -32.00
C LEU A 307 11.31 -31.08 -33.46
N ASN A 308 10.49 -31.91 -34.12
CA ASN A 308 10.56 -32.14 -35.58
C ASN A 308 9.41 -31.52 -36.38
N HIS A 309 8.52 -30.77 -35.73
CA HIS A 309 7.45 -30.07 -36.46
C HIS A 309 7.26 -28.65 -35.91
N ILE A 310 7.01 -27.72 -36.84
CA ILE A 310 6.56 -26.34 -36.63
C ILE A 310 7.70 -25.30 -36.58
N GLN A 311 8.41 -25.19 -37.70
CA GLN A 311 8.76 -23.87 -38.25
C GLN A 311 7.55 -23.38 -39.05
N VAL A 312 6.95 -22.24 -38.67
CA VAL A 312 6.23 -21.21 -39.46
C VAL A 312 5.33 -20.45 -38.46
N GLN A 313 5.32 -19.10 -38.53
CA GLN A 313 4.45 -18.14 -37.79
C GLN A 313 5.06 -17.33 -36.61
N LYS A 314 6.16 -16.60 -36.81
CA LYS A 314 6.61 -15.56 -35.84
C LYS A 314 6.84 -14.15 -36.41
N GLN A 315 6.16 -13.75 -37.49
CA GLN A 315 6.39 -12.45 -38.16
C GLN A 315 5.33 -11.34 -37.92
N GLN A 316 4.35 -11.47 -37.03
CA GLN A 316 3.25 -10.48 -36.97
C GLN A 316 3.08 -9.66 -35.67
N GLN A 317 3.88 -9.84 -34.61
CA GLN A 317 3.61 -9.15 -33.32
C GLN A 317 4.47 -7.90 -33.00
N GLN A 318 5.42 -7.51 -33.85
CA GLN A 318 6.35 -6.41 -33.54
C GLN A 318 5.88 -4.99 -33.89
N LYS A 319 4.59 -4.74 -34.15
CA LYS A 319 4.11 -3.43 -34.66
C LYS A 319 3.20 -2.62 -33.73
N ILE A 320 2.95 -3.04 -32.49
CA ILE A 320 1.90 -2.41 -31.65
C ILE A 320 2.44 -1.59 -30.47
N THR A 321 3.70 -1.73 -30.06
CA THR A 321 4.20 -1.06 -28.84
C THR A 321 4.71 0.37 -29.01
N ASP A 322 4.97 0.85 -30.23
CA ASP A 322 5.54 2.19 -30.44
C ASP A 322 4.48 3.30 -30.65
N SER A 323 3.18 2.97 -30.62
CA SER A 323 2.11 3.87 -31.09
C SER A 323 1.37 4.66 -30.01
N PHE A 324 1.64 4.48 -28.71
CA PHE A 324 0.78 5.05 -27.65
C PHE A 324 1.34 6.26 -26.91
N PHE A 325 2.61 6.65 -27.13
CA PHE A 325 3.26 7.74 -26.36
C PHE A 325 3.57 9.02 -27.16
N GLU A 326 3.28 9.09 -28.47
CA GLU A 326 3.63 10.27 -29.28
C GLU A 326 2.51 11.32 -29.46
N GLU A 327 1.28 11.11 -29.01
CA GLU A 327 0.16 11.96 -29.48
C GLU A 327 -0.20 13.21 -28.65
N HIS A 328 0.50 13.56 -27.55
CA HIS A 328 0.14 14.73 -26.72
C HIS A 328 1.28 15.70 -26.36
N VAL A 329 2.13 16.06 -27.33
CA VAL A 329 2.98 17.27 -27.21
C VAL A 329 2.91 18.07 -28.50
N GLY A 330 1.99 19.03 -28.57
CA GLY A 330 1.75 19.80 -29.79
C GLY A 330 1.00 21.11 -29.59
N GLN A 331 1.49 21.99 -28.70
CA GLN A 331 1.25 23.44 -28.83
C GLN A 331 2.54 24.20 -28.51
N LYS A 332 3.22 24.62 -29.59
CA LYS A 332 4.32 25.57 -29.56
C LYS A 332 3.78 26.97 -29.27
N ASN A 333 4.41 27.66 -28.31
CA ASN A 333 4.49 29.11 -28.33
C ASN A 333 5.98 29.47 -28.34
N ASP A 334 6.40 30.09 -29.44
CA ASP A 334 7.70 30.73 -29.60
C ASP A 334 7.72 32.01 -28.76
N SER A 335 8.76 32.21 -27.93
CA SER A 335 9.43 33.51 -27.83
C SER A 335 10.76 33.43 -27.09
N LEU A 336 11.74 34.06 -27.74
CA LEU A 336 13.02 34.63 -27.31
C LEU A 336 13.33 34.60 -25.81
N PHE A 337 14.57 34.21 -25.47
CA PHE A 337 15.56 35.14 -24.90
C PHE A 337 16.97 34.49 -24.90
N ASP A 338 17.92 35.17 -25.54
CA ASP A 338 19.35 34.98 -25.34
C ASP A 338 19.76 35.54 -23.98
N GLN A 339 20.63 34.83 -23.26
CA GLN A 339 21.75 35.41 -22.50
C GLN A 339 22.66 34.31 -21.97
N GLU A 340 23.89 34.31 -22.49
CA GLU A 340 25.07 33.69 -21.90
C GLU A 340 25.41 34.41 -20.59
N ASP A 341 25.77 33.66 -19.55
CA ASP A 341 26.67 34.16 -18.50
C ASP A 341 27.52 33.01 -17.94
N ASP A 342 28.82 33.27 -18.01
CA ASP A 342 29.93 32.60 -17.36
C ASP A 342 29.69 32.43 -15.85
N LEU A 343 30.01 31.25 -15.31
CA LEU A 343 30.49 31.13 -13.93
C LEU A 343 31.43 29.93 -13.79
N SER A 344 32.71 30.29 -13.67
CA SER A 344 33.84 29.46 -13.28
C SER A 344 33.82 29.13 -11.79
N ASP A 345 34.64 28.13 -11.44
CA ASP A 345 35.22 27.87 -10.13
C ASP A 345 34.29 27.47 -8.99
N LEU A 346 34.28 26.17 -8.68
CA LEU A 346 34.29 25.72 -7.29
C LEU A 346 35.10 24.43 -7.14
N THR A 347 36.06 24.52 -6.24
CA THR A 347 37.17 23.61 -5.99
C THR A 347 36.78 22.39 -5.16
N LEU A 348 37.47 21.30 -5.47
CA LEU A 348 37.49 20.01 -4.79
C LEU A 348 37.82 20.13 -3.29
N VAL A 349 36.97 19.56 -2.44
CA VAL A 349 37.34 19.18 -1.07
C VAL A 349 37.17 17.67 -0.93
N LYS A 350 38.30 16.96 -0.80
CA LYS A 350 38.36 15.56 -0.36
C LYS A 350 38.09 15.49 1.14
N PRO A 351 37.42 14.44 1.63
CA PRO A 351 37.73 13.89 2.93
C PRO A 351 38.36 12.51 2.85
N ALA A 352 39.11 12.25 3.90
CA ALA A 352 40.15 11.26 4.04
C ALA A 352 39.66 9.84 4.33
N LYS A 353 40.59 8.90 4.08
CA LYS A 353 40.57 7.49 4.48
C LYS A 353 40.44 7.32 6.00
N LYS A 354 39.59 6.37 6.43
CA LYS A 354 39.89 5.20 7.30
C LYS A 354 38.64 4.80 8.12
N SER A 355 38.21 3.55 8.02
CA SER A 355 38.47 2.54 9.06
C SER A 355 37.93 1.18 8.63
N THR A 356 38.80 0.18 8.70
CA THR A 356 38.53 -1.26 8.64
C THR A 356 37.58 -1.69 9.75
N VAL A 357 36.47 -2.32 9.38
CA VAL A 357 35.67 -3.21 10.24
C VAL A 357 35.42 -4.47 9.43
N ASP A 358 36.36 -5.40 9.52
CA ASP A 358 36.18 -6.78 9.11
C ASP A 358 35.71 -7.58 10.34
N THR A 359 35.05 -8.72 10.08
CA THR A 359 34.51 -9.74 11.00
C THR A 359 33.21 -9.43 11.75
N GLU A 360 32.05 -9.65 11.09
CA GLU A 360 30.84 -10.27 11.66
C GLU A 360 29.67 -10.40 10.64
N LEU A 361 29.83 -11.19 9.58
CA LEU A 361 28.72 -11.40 8.60
C LEU A 361 28.49 -12.85 8.13
N ASP A 362 29.14 -13.84 8.74
CA ASP A 362 29.03 -15.25 8.32
C ASP A 362 28.00 -16.10 9.11
N LEU A 363 27.09 -15.48 9.88
CA LEU A 363 26.13 -16.23 10.73
C LEU A 363 24.64 -16.11 10.34
N ILE A 364 24.30 -15.54 9.18
CA ILE A 364 22.89 -15.27 8.82
C ILE A 364 22.26 -16.36 7.91
N ASP A 365 23.04 -17.29 7.35
CA ASP A 365 22.51 -18.29 6.40
C ASP A 365 21.95 -19.59 7.02
N GLN A 366 21.87 -19.72 8.35
CA GLN A 366 21.38 -20.96 9.00
C GLN A 366 19.90 -20.96 9.46
N GLN A 367 19.09 -19.94 9.14
CA GLN A 367 17.69 -19.89 9.61
C GLN A 367 16.60 -20.27 8.58
N PHE A 368 16.92 -20.74 7.38
CA PHE A 368 15.90 -21.03 6.36
C PHE A 368 15.90 -22.44 5.73
N HIS A 369 16.61 -23.43 6.29
CA HIS A 369 16.49 -24.82 5.87
C HIS A 369 16.15 -25.78 7.02
N GLY A 370 14.99 -26.45 6.90
CA GLY A 370 14.54 -27.58 7.73
C GLY A 370 13.33 -27.24 8.60
N SER A 371 12.11 -27.71 8.31
CA SER A 371 11.76 -29.11 8.59
C SER A 371 10.50 -29.52 7.82
N SER A 372 10.65 -30.38 6.81
CA SER A 372 9.57 -31.25 6.34
C SER A 372 9.75 -32.60 7.05
N SER A 373 8.88 -32.92 7.99
CA SER A 373 8.78 -34.26 8.57
C SER A 373 7.35 -34.76 8.42
N LYS A 374 7.19 -35.74 7.54
CA LYS A 374 6.02 -36.60 7.42
C LYS A 374 5.79 -37.31 8.77
N SER A 375 4.57 -37.24 9.30
CA SER A 375 4.09 -38.22 10.28
C SER A 375 2.55 -38.31 10.28
N LYS A 376 2.04 -39.46 9.87
CA LYS A 376 0.79 -40.12 10.32
C LYS A 376 1.01 -41.63 10.12
N PRO A 377 0.26 -42.53 10.77
CA PRO A 377 -0.82 -42.32 11.76
C PRO A 377 -0.57 -43.08 13.08
N ASN A 378 -1.37 -42.81 14.11
CA ASN A 378 -1.76 -43.85 15.05
C ASN A 378 -3.11 -43.52 15.69
N ASP A 379 -4.04 -44.44 15.49
CA ASP A 379 -5.24 -44.63 16.30
C ASP A 379 -4.84 -45.07 17.71
N SER A 380 -5.52 -44.54 18.73
CA SER A 380 -6.19 -45.38 19.73
C SER A 380 -6.94 -44.52 20.75
N SER A 381 -7.97 -45.14 21.25
CA SER A 381 -9.06 -44.67 22.06
C SER A 381 -8.70 -44.56 23.56
N ASN A 382 -9.62 -43.89 24.26
CA ASN A 382 -10.09 -44.14 25.62
C ASN A 382 -9.67 -43.23 26.79
N LYS A 383 -10.74 -42.73 27.41
CA LYS A 383 -11.03 -42.57 28.86
C LYS A 383 -10.59 -41.28 29.57
N SER A 384 -11.59 -40.39 29.65
CA SER A 384 -12.10 -39.75 30.87
C SER A 384 -11.54 -40.22 32.22
N VAL A 385 -10.97 -39.29 33.00
CA VAL A 385 -11.15 -39.20 34.47
C VAL A 385 -11.12 -37.72 34.90
N VAL A 386 -12.13 -37.39 35.69
CA VAL A 386 -12.37 -36.14 36.44
C VAL A 386 -11.41 -36.05 37.62
N HIS A 387 -10.80 -34.89 37.86
CA HIS A 387 -10.61 -34.41 39.24
C HIS A 387 -10.47 -32.88 39.33
N GLN A 388 -11.39 -32.30 40.09
CA GLN A 388 -11.34 -30.98 40.71
C GLN A 388 -10.24 -30.91 41.77
N GLN A 389 -9.60 -29.75 41.91
CA GLN A 389 -9.11 -29.13 43.16
C GLN A 389 -8.54 -27.75 42.76
N SER A 390 -9.27 -26.64 42.95
CA SER A 390 -9.35 -25.84 44.18
C SER A 390 -8.00 -25.65 44.89
N SER A 391 -7.32 -24.52 44.65
CA SER A 391 -6.60 -23.83 45.71
C SER A 391 -6.44 -22.35 45.38
N SER A 392 -6.98 -21.57 46.31
CA SER A 392 -6.84 -20.13 46.49
C SER A 392 -5.43 -19.77 46.94
N SER A 393 -4.87 -18.70 46.40
CA SER A 393 -3.82 -17.95 47.09
C SER A 393 -3.98 -16.46 46.79
N LYS A 394 -4.38 -15.76 47.85
CA LYS A 394 -4.38 -14.30 48.01
C LYS A 394 -2.94 -13.79 47.90
N SER A 395 -2.75 -12.71 47.15
CA SER A 395 -1.62 -11.80 47.34
C SER A 395 -2.14 -10.37 47.26
N GLN A 396 -2.31 -9.79 48.45
CA GLN A 396 -2.38 -8.36 48.64
C GLN A 396 -0.99 -7.79 48.36
N ASN A 397 -0.88 -6.80 47.47
CA ASN A 397 0.21 -5.84 47.51
C ASN A 397 -0.37 -4.46 47.25
N VAL A 398 -0.50 -3.72 48.35
CA VAL A 398 -0.78 -2.30 48.41
C VAL A 398 0.52 -1.59 48.11
N ASN A 399 0.58 -0.84 47.00
CA ASN A 399 1.63 0.14 46.78
C ASN A 399 0.96 1.52 46.66
N GLU A 400 1.05 2.27 47.75
CA GLU A 400 0.72 3.69 47.83
C GLU A 400 1.75 4.50 47.05
N ASN A 401 1.38 4.99 45.87
CA ASN A 401 2.13 6.05 45.20
C ASN A 401 1.53 7.41 45.57
N LYS A 402 2.28 8.14 46.41
CA LYS A 402 2.11 9.58 46.68
C LYS A 402 2.23 10.35 45.37
N ILE A 403 1.16 11.02 44.96
CA ILE A 403 1.16 11.98 43.87
C ILE A 403 1.36 13.38 44.48
N ASP A 404 2.54 13.93 44.27
CA ASP A 404 2.87 15.34 44.51
C ASP A 404 2.09 16.23 43.55
N LYS A 405 1.07 16.92 44.08
CA LYS A 405 0.38 18.02 43.40
C LYS A 405 1.21 19.30 43.57
N ARG A 406 2.02 19.64 42.57
CA ARG A 406 2.50 21.02 42.40
C ARG A 406 1.69 21.75 41.34
N SER A 407 0.83 22.61 41.87
CA SER A 407 0.14 23.71 41.23
C SER A 407 1.08 24.58 40.39
N SER A 408 0.74 24.78 39.13
CA SER A 408 1.20 25.93 38.34
C SER A 408 -0.03 26.71 37.88
N GLN A 409 -0.39 27.70 38.69
CA GLN A 409 -1.20 28.84 38.26
C GLN A 409 -0.36 29.62 37.24
N LYS A 410 -0.82 29.72 36.00
CA LYS A 410 -0.38 30.77 35.08
C LYS A 410 -1.56 31.71 34.81
N SER A 411 -1.27 32.96 35.13
CA SER A 411 -2.05 34.17 35.02
C SER A 411 -2.52 34.44 33.59
N PHE A 412 -3.79 34.82 33.49
CA PHE A 412 -4.39 35.45 32.32
C PHE A 412 -3.84 36.88 32.19
N GLU A 413 -3.12 37.15 31.11
CA GLU A 413 -2.92 38.52 30.64
C GLU A 413 -3.94 38.84 29.54
N LYS A 414 -4.69 39.92 29.78
CA LYS A 414 -5.54 40.59 28.81
C LYS A 414 -4.70 41.08 27.64
N ILE A 415 -5.09 40.74 26.42
CA ILE A 415 -4.65 41.45 25.23
C ILE A 415 -5.88 42.10 24.61
N GLU A 416 -5.79 43.42 24.52
CA GLU A 416 -6.77 44.33 23.94
C GLU A 416 -6.80 44.20 22.42
N ASN A 417 -8.00 44.44 21.86
CA ASN A 417 -8.30 44.59 20.44
C ASN A 417 -7.35 45.57 19.73
N PRO A 418 -7.12 45.33 18.44
CA PRO A 418 -7.30 46.44 17.49
C PRO A 418 -8.24 46.07 16.35
N GLU A 419 -9.24 46.94 16.17
CA GLU A 419 -10.07 47.06 14.99
C GLU A 419 -9.22 47.33 13.74
N GLY A 420 -9.53 46.64 12.63
CA GLY A 420 -8.75 46.73 11.40
C GLY A 420 -9.51 46.29 10.15
N ILE A 421 -10.54 47.06 9.79
CA ILE A 421 -10.95 47.43 8.42
C ILE A 421 -10.82 46.34 7.33
N PHE A 422 -11.93 45.67 7.05
CA PHE A 422 -12.17 44.93 5.80
C PHE A 422 -12.38 45.91 4.62
N LYS A 423 -11.62 45.76 3.54
CA LYS A 423 -11.98 46.27 2.20
C LYS A 423 -11.93 45.12 1.19
N ALA A 424 -13.10 44.74 0.69
CA ALA A 424 -13.29 43.82 -0.43
C ALA A 424 -12.91 44.49 -1.78
N PRO A 425 -12.32 43.77 -2.74
CA PRO A 425 -12.28 44.22 -4.13
C PRO A 425 -13.51 43.76 -4.89
N LYS A 426 -14.13 44.73 -5.56
CA LYS A 426 -15.29 44.63 -6.43
C LYS A 426 -14.99 43.84 -7.70
N GLU A 427 -15.98 43.07 -8.12
CA GLU A 427 -16.20 42.59 -9.48
C GLU A 427 -16.11 43.73 -10.52
N ARG A 428 -15.52 43.44 -11.68
CA ARG A 428 -15.73 44.19 -12.92
C ARG A 428 -15.90 43.22 -14.09
N PHE A 429 -17.13 43.12 -14.56
CA PHE A 429 -17.47 42.75 -15.92
C PHE A 429 -17.33 43.97 -16.84
N SER A 430 -16.66 43.78 -17.98
CA SER A 430 -16.89 44.42 -19.30
C SER A 430 -15.79 43.89 -20.22
N LYS A 431 -16.00 43.47 -21.47
CA LYS A 431 -17.06 43.72 -22.43
C LYS A 431 -17.08 42.58 -23.44
#